data_AF-A7INB2-F1
#
_entry.id   AF-A7INB2-F1
#
_cell.length_a   1.000
_cell.length_b   1.000
_cell.length_c   1.000
_cell.angle_alpha   90.00
_cell.angle_beta   90.00
_cell.angle_gamma   90.00
#
_symmetry.space_group_name_H-M   'P 1'
#
loop_
_entity.id
_entity.type
_entity.pdbx_description
1 polymer ?
#
loop_
_entity_poly.entity_id
_entity_poly.type
_entity_poly.pdbx_seq_one_letter_code
_entity_poly.pdbx_strand_id
1 'polypeptide(L)'
;MENAKRAVLVLGMHRSGTSALTRVVNLMGFRAPRTLMPANEGNADGYWESLVIVDLNERLLQACGGSWHSPGRLKAEPLEVARRSGLYDEMRRALSDEFGTAPHIVLKCPRISRLMGVYGPLLDEAGYRVSPLLAVRNPLEVAASLAKRDKFGLSRGLGIWLRYTLDSERATRGRPRAVVTFDGLLADWKGTMSRAEHQLAEPWPLLGAEPTDEISAALKPGLRHHRQGESRSRADRLSWRGFLARQAYGAMQRLAADPKDARAFRILDGIRLVYQSR
;
A
#
# COMPACT_ATOMS: atom_id res chain seq x y z
N MET A 1 8.82 30.12 3.73
CA MET A 1 7.80 29.27 3.08
C MET A 1 7.14 28.48 4.19
N GLU A 2 5.82 28.55 4.31
CA GLU A 2 5.08 27.81 5.33
C GLU A 2 5.24 26.30 5.08
N ASN A 3 5.54 25.51 6.12
CA ASN A 3 5.75 24.07 5.98
C ASN A 3 4.40 23.39 5.67
N ALA A 4 4.08 23.26 4.39
CA ALA A 4 2.86 22.61 3.93
C ALA A 4 2.77 21.20 4.51
N LYS A 5 1.64 20.87 5.16
CA LYS A 5 1.51 19.55 5.79
C LYS A 5 1.63 18.46 4.73
N ARG A 6 2.25 17.32 5.08
CA ARG A 6 2.51 16.20 4.18
C ARG A 6 1.98 14.89 4.75
N ALA A 7 1.20 14.16 3.94
CA ALA A 7 0.69 12.84 4.28
C ALA A 7 1.27 11.79 3.33
N VAL A 8 2.19 10.97 3.85
CA VAL A 8 2.72 9.82 3.13
C VAL A 8 1.74 8.66 3.30
N LEU A 9 1.09 8.25 2.20
CA LEU A 9 0.24 7.05 2.22
C LEU A 9 1.03 5.84 1.76
N VAL A 10 1.18 4.86 2.66
CA VAL A 10 1.80 3.57 2.31
C VAL A 10 0.70 2.63 1.81
N LEU A 11 0.66 2.45 0.49
CA LEU A 11 -0.32 1.65 -0.24
C LEU A 11 0.28 0.30 -0.65
N GLY A 12 -0.57 -0.61 -1.12
CA GLY A 12 -0.20 -1.94 -1.60
C GLY A 12 -0.92 -3.06 -0.85
N MET A 13 -0.80 -4.28 -1.36
CA MET A 13 -1.42 -5.45 -0.74
C MET A 13 -0.73 -5.80 0.59
N HIS A 14 -1.50 -6.36 1.55
CA HIS A 14 -0.92 -6.98 2.76
C HIS A 14 0.24 -7.92 2.39
N ARG A 15 1.24 -8.02 3.27
CA ARG A 15 2.47 -8.83 3.08
C ARG A 15 3.42 -8.33 1.98
N SER A 16 3.13 -7.22 1.31
CA SER A 16 4.02 -6.59 0.30
C SER A 16 5.13 -5.69 0.88
N GLY A 17 5.40 -5.79 2.19
CA GLY A 17 6.38 -4.92 2.87
C GLY A 17 5.83 -3.59 3.38
N THR A 18 4.50 -3.37 3.37
CA THR A 18 3.88 -2.11 3.80
C THR A 18 4.26 -1.70 5.24
N SER A 19 4.29 -2.63 6.21
CA SER A 19 4.72 -2.31 7.58
C SER A 19 6.20 -1.89 7.65
N ALA A 20 7.09 -2.60 6.94
CA ALA A 20 8.51 -2.25 6.88
C ALA A 20 8.72 -0.86 6.29
N LEU A 21 8.09 -0.57 5.15
CA LEU A 21 8.12 0.77 4.53
C LEU A 21 7.53 1.86 5.46
N THR A 22 6.48 1.53 6.21
CA THR A 22 5.90 2.46 7.19
C THR A 22 6.88 2.79 8.31
N ARG A 23 7.63 1.81 8.83
CA ARG A 23 8.68 2.04 9.83
C ARG A 23 9.83 2.90 9.26
N VAL A 24 10.27 2.65 8.03
CA VAL A 24 11.28 3.50 7.37
C VAL A 24 10.82 4.95 7.28
N VAL A 25 9.60 5.19 6.78
CA VAL A 25 9.02 6.54 6.67
C VAL A 25 8.84 7.18 8.06
N ASN A 26 8.40 6.42 9.06
CA ASN A 26 8.29 6.92 10.44
C ASN A 26 9.65 7.37 11.00
N LEU A 27 10.71 6.58 10.79
CA LEU A 27 12.09 6.92 11.16
C LEU A 27 12.66 8.12 10.36
N MET A 28 12.06 8.44 9.21
CA MET A 28 12.38 9.65 8.43
C MET A 28 11.64 10.92 8.92
N GLY A 29 11.00 10.87 10.10
CA GLY A 29 10.39 12.03 10.76
C GLY A 29 8.88 12.18 10.58
N PHE A 30 8.19 11.16 10.06
CA PHE A 30 6.73 11.18 9.91
C PHE A 30 6.03 10.56 11.13
N ARG A 31 5.02 11.25 11.65
CA ARG A 31 4.22 10.77 12.78
C ARG A 31 3.31 9.62 12.34
N ALA A 32 3.38 8.50 13.06
CA ALA A 32 2.44 7.38 12.94
C ALA A 32 1.13 7.69 13.73
N PRO A 33 0.01 7.00 13.44
CA PRO A 33 -1.24 7.18 14.18
C PRO A 33 -1.10 6.92 15.69
N ARG A 34 -1.95 7.55 16.52
CA ARG A 34 -1.97 7.35 17.97
C ARG A 34 -2.41 5.94 18.41
N THR A 35 -3.42 5.35 17.78
CA THR A 35 -4.00 4.06 18.22
C THR A 35 -3.56 2.88 17.34
N LEU A 36 -2.25 2.60 17.36
CA LEU A 36 -1.65 1.51 16.58
C LEU A 36 -2.22 0.13 16.96
N MET A 37 -2.58 -0.64 15.94
CA MET A 37 -2.97 -2.05 16.04
C MET A 37 -1.80 -2.89 16.60
N PRO A 38 -2.02 -3.63 17.70
CA PRO A 38 -0.97 -4.39 18.38
C PRO A 38 -0.42 -5.54 17.53
N ALA A 39 0.73 -6.05 17.95
CA ALA A 39 1.31 -7.27 17.40
C ALA A 39 0.40 -8.49 17.60
N ASN A 40 0.53 -9.48 16.71
CA ASN A 40 -0.08 -10.80 16.86
C ASN A 40 0.73 -11.85 16.08
N GLU A 41 0.33 -13.12 16.12
CA GLU A 41 1.02 -14.22 15.41
C GLU A 41 1.24 -13.98 13.90
N GLY A 42 0.38 -13.18 13.26
CA GLY A 42 0.52 -12.82 11.86
C GLY A 42 1.61 -11.77 11.59
N ASN A 43 2.02 -11.00 12.61
CA ASN A 43 3.00 -9.93 12.53
C ASN A 43 3.47 -9.53 13.95
N ALA A 44 4.63 -10.07 14.38
CA ALA A 44 5.18 -9.84 15.72
C ALA A 44 5.63 -8.38 15.96
N ASP A 45 5.93 -7.63 14.91
CA ASP A 45 6.44 -6.25 15.00
C ASP A 45 5.33 -5.17 15.03
N GLY A 46 4.06 -5.58 15.15
CA GLY A 46 2.91 -4.67 15.14
C GLY A 46 2.55 -4.15 13.74
N TYR A 47 1.31 -3.69 13.58
CA TYR A 47 0.78 -3.45 12.22
C TYR A 47 0.98 -2.03 11.69
N TRP A 48 1.39 -1.02 12.46
CA TRP A 48 1.49 0.37 11.98
C TRP A 48 0.18 0.92 11.35
N GLU A 49 -0.95 0.26 11.63
CA GLU A 49 -2.30 0.57 11.17
C GLU A 49 -3.07 1.10 12.38
N SER A 50 -3.79 2.20 12.26
CA SER A 50 -4.70 2.64 13.33
C SER A 50 -5.90 1.69 13.42
N LEU A 51 -6.27 1.27 14.63
CA LEU A 51 -7.45 0.41 14.84
C LEU A 51 -8.74 1.09 14.37
N VAL A 52 -8.90 2.37 14.73
CA VAL A 52 -10.07 3.19 14.35
C VAL A 52 -10.18 3.29 12.82
N ILE A 53 -9.06 3.55 12.15
CA ILE A 53 -9.02 3.65 10.69
C ILE A 53 -9.26 2.29 10.01
N VAL A 54 -8.82 1.17 10.61
CA VAL A 54 -9.11 -0.17 10.09
C VAL A 54 -10.60 -0.50 10.15
N ASP A 55 -11.27 -0.20 11.28
CA ASP A 55 -12.73 -0.42 11.44
C ASP A 55 -13.53 0.37 10.39
N LEU A 56 -13.29 1.68 10.29
CA LEU A 56 -13.96 2.54 9.32
C LEU A 56 -13.77 2.07 7.88
N ASN A 57 -12.57 1.58 7.55
CA ASN A 57 -12.29 1.01 6.23
C ASN A 57 -13.01 -0.33 5.98
N GLU A 58 -13.19 -1.19 6.98
CA GLU A 58 -13.98 -2.43 6.81
C GLU A 58 -15.48 -2.09 6.66
N ARG A 59 -16.02 -1.21 7.50
CA ARG A 59 -17.40 -0.72 7.40
C ARG A 59 -17.69 -0.13 6.02
N LEU A 60 -16.77 0.69 5.49
CA LEU A 60 -16.91 1.27 4.16
C LEU A 60 -16.78 0.22 3.04
N LEU A 61 -15.81 -0.71 3.12
CA LEU A 61 -15.69 -1.79 2.12
C LEU A 61 -16.93 -2.68 2.08
N GLN A 62 -17.50 -3.00 3.25
CA GLN A 62 -18.72 -3.77 3.39
C GLN A 62 -19.93 -3.02 2.79
N ALA A 63 -20.08 -1.74 3.10
CA ALA A 63 -21.12 -0.89 2.51
C ALA A 63 -20.97 -0.74 0.97
N CYS A 64 -19.74 -0.82 0.45
CA CYS A 64 -19.46 -0.88 -0.98
C CYS A 64 -19.63 -2.28 -1.60
N GLY A 65 -20.17 -3.24 -0.86
CA GLY A 65 -20.47 -4.60 -1.33
C GLY A 65 -19.25 -5.51 -1.50
N GLY A 66 -18.17 -5.26 -0.73
CA GLY A 66 -16.93 -6.04 -0.76
C GLY A 66 -16.31 -6.24 0.63
N SER A 67 -15.05 -6.69 0.63
CA SER A 67 -14.23 -6.89 1.82
C SER A 67 -12.75 -6.73 1.49
N TRP A 68 -11.87 -6.68 2.51
CA TRP A 68 -10.41 -6.64 2.31
C TRP A 68 -9.87 -7.80 1.45
N HIS A 69 -10.56 -8.94 1.41
CA HIS A 69 -10.15 -10.13 0.65
C HIS A 69 -11.01 -10.39 -0.59
N SER A 70 -11.81 -9.41 -1.02
CA SER A 70 -12.57 -9.48 -2.27
C SER A 70 -11.69 -9.21 -3.50
N PRO A 71 -11.50 -10.17 -4.42
CA PRO A 71 -10.66 -9.98 -5.61
C PRO A 71 -11.37 -9.17 -6.72
N GLY A 72 -12.70 -9.06 -6.68
CA GLY A 72 -13.51 -8.28 -7.62
C GLY A 72 -13.48 -6.76 -7.37
N ARG A 73 -14.12 -6.00 -8.26
CA ARG A 73 -14.43 -4.57 -8.03
C ARG A 73 -15.34 -4.41 -6.80
N LEU A 74 -15.37 -3.20 -6.23
CA LEU A 74 -16.45 -2.80 -5.34
C LEU A 74 -17.73 -2.58 -6.17
N LYS A 75 -18.90 -2.79 -5.56
CA LYS A 75 -20.22 -2.71 -6.23
C LYS A 75 -20.77 -1.29 -6.29
N ALA A 76 -20.35 -0.43 -5.36
CA ALA A 76 -20.70 0.99 -5.30
C ALA A 76 -19.44 1.85 -5.24
N GLU A 77 -19.58 3.14 -5.52
CA GLU A 77 -18.50 4.12 -5.46
C GLU A 77 -18.21 4.51 -3.99
N PRO A 78 -16.98 4.34 -3.47
CA PRO A 78 -16.69 4.58 -2.06
C PRO A 78 -16.92 5.99 -1.52
N LEU A 79 -16.69 7.06 -2.29
CA LEU A 79 -16.88 8.43 -1.81
C LEU A 79 -18.37 8.77 -1.68
N GLU A 80 -19.21 8.36 -2.63
CA GLU A 80 -20.66 8.47 -2.56
C GLU A 80 -21.22 7.70 -1.34
N VAL A 81 -20.81 6.44 -1.17
CA VAL A 81 -21.22 5.61 -0.03
C VAL A 81 -20.77 6.23 1.30
N ALA A 82 -19.52 6.70 1.39
CA ALA A 82 -18.99 7.32 2.60
C ALA A 82 -19.75 8.60 2.97
N ARG A 83 -20.08 9.45 1.99
CA ARG A 83 -20.84 10.68 2.22
C ARG A 83 -22.30 10.40 2.60
N ARG A 84 -23.00 9.51 1.89
CA ARG A 84 -24.41 9.17 2.18
C ARG A 84 -24.61 8.50 3.54
N SER A 85 -23.63 7.75 4.03
CA SER A 85 -23.71 7.01 5.30
C SER A 85 -23.18 7.77 6.53
N GLY A 86 -22.63 8.98 6.35
CA GLY A 86 -21.95 9.71 7.44
C GLY A 86 -20.53 9.20 7.77
N LEU A 87 -20.11 8.06 7.19
CA LEU A 87 -18.75 7.50 7.36
C LEU A 87 -17.66 8.51 6.98
N TYR A 88 -17.90 9.40 6.01
CA TYR A 88 -16.93 10.44 5.63
C TYR A 88 -16.57 11.36 6.79
N ASP A 89 -17.55 11.79 7.60
CA ASP A 89 -17.32 12.62 8.78
C ASP A 89 -16.75 11.84 9.98
N GLU A 90 -17.05 10.54 10.09
CA GLU A 90 -16.33 9.66 11.02
C GLU A 90 -14.84 9.55 10.64
N MET A 91 -14.53 9.31 9.36
CA MET A 91 -13.16 9.23 8.85
C MET A 91 -12.40 10.55 9.01
N ARG A 92 -13.07 11.69 8.80
CA ARG A 92 -12.48 13.03 8.99
C ARG A 92 -12.14 13.31 10.46
N ARG A 93 -13.03 12.93 11.38
CA ARG A 93 -12.77 13.02 12.83
C ARG A 93 -11.63 12.08 13.24
N ALA A 94 -11.68 10.81 12.85
CA ALA A 94 -10.63 9.84 13.13
C ALA A 94 -9.24 10.29 12.62
N LEU A 95 -9.16 10.91 11.44
CA LEU A 95 -7.91 11.49 10.93
C LEU A 95 -7.39 12.62 11.85
N SER A 96 -8.28 13.50 12.33
CA SER A 96 -7.93 14.57 13.27
C SER A 96 -7.47 14.01 14.62
N ASP A 97 -8.18 13.02 15.16
CA ASP A 97 -7.92 12.45 16.49
C ASP A 97 -6.62 11.63 16.51
N GLU A 98 -6.33 10.88 15.44
CA GLU A 98 -5.18 10.00 15.32
C GLU A 98 -3.85 10.73 15.06
N PHE A 99 -3.88 11.93 14.48
CA PHE A 99 -2.67 12.67 14.09
C PHE A 99 -2.55 14.07 14.71
N GLY A 100 -3.66 14.68 15.12
CA GLY A 100 -3.72 16.03 15.67
C GLY A 100 -3.15 17.09 14.72
N THR A 101 -2.33 17.98 15.25
CA THR A 101 -1.67 19.07 14.51
C THR A 101 -0.38 18.68 13.81
N ALA A 102 -0.09 17.38 13.64
CA ALA A 102 1.17 16.91 13.07
C ALA A 102 1.41 17.43 11.63
N PRO A 103 2.53 18.10 11.32
CA PRO A 103 2.79 18.60 9.97
C PRO A 103 3.14 17.47 8.99
N HIS A 104 3.78 16.39 9.46
CA HIS A 104 4.21 15.27 8.63
C HIS A 104 3.66 13.97 9.20
N ILE A 105 2.81 13.28 8.45
CA ILE A 105 2.15 12.03 8.89
C ILE A 105 2.43 10.88 7.94
N VAL A 106 2.53 9.67 8.48
CA VAL A 106 2.52 8.43 7.69
C VAL A 106 1.24 7.67 7.99
N LEU A 107 0.45 7.43 6.95
CA LEU A 107 -0.81 6.73 7.02
C LEU A 107 -0.69 5.41 6.26
N LYS A 108 -0.73 4.29 6.99
CA LYS A 108 -0.82 2.96 6.40
C LYS A 108 -2.11 2.28 6.83
N CYS A 109 -2.87 1.82 5.84
CA CYS A 109 -3.74 0.64 5.93
C CYS A 109 -3.89 0.09 4.51
N PRO A 110 -3.63 -1.20 4.24
CA PRO A 110 -3.68 -1.73 2.88
C PRO A 110 -5.01 -1.47 2.19
N ARG A 111 -6.12 -1.43 2.94
CA ARG A 111 -7.49 -1.14 2.45
C ARG A 111 -7.59 0.21 1.74
N ILE A 112 -6.77 1.20 2.14
CA ILE A 112 -6.68 2.51 1.49
C ILE A 112 -6.32 2.39 0.01
N SER A 113 -5.57 1.36 -0.40
CA SER A 113 -5.29 1.02 -1.80
C SER A 113 -6.55 0.94 -2.67
N ARG A 114 -7.70 0.63 -2.07
CA ARG A 114 -9.01 0.50 -2.73
C ARG A 114 -9.95 1.68 -2.46
N LEU A 115 -9.57 2.55 -1.52
CA LEU A 115 -10.37 3.66 -1.02
C LEU A 115 -9.68 5.02 -1.26
N MET A 116 -8.65 5.08 -2.11
CA MET A 116 -7.92 6.31 -2.45
C MET A 116 -8.83 7.44 -2.97
N GLY A 117 -9.96 7.11 -3.61
CA GLY A 117 -10.97 8.11 -4.02
C GLY A 117 -11.62 8.84 -2.84
N VAL A 118 -11.59 8.26 -1.64
CA VAL A 118 -12.03 8.88 -0.38
C VAL A 118 -10.86 9.58 0.31
N TYR A 119 -9.72 8.90 0.43
CA TYR A 119 -8.56 9.43 1.18
C TYR A 119 -7.86 10.60 0.51
N GLY A 120 -7.93 10.73 -0.82
CA GLY A 120 -7.41 11.91 -1.53
C GLY A 120 -8.11 13.19 -1.05
N PRO A 121 -9.42 13.36 -1.30
CA PRO A 121 -10.21 14.49 -0.80
C PRO A 121 -10.10 14.68 0.71
N LEU A 122 -10.17 13.59 1.50
CA LEU A 122 -10.11 13.66 2.97
C LEU A 122 -8.82 14.30 3.50
N LEU A 123 -7.68 14.00 2.86
CA LEU A 123 -6.37 14.53 3.24
C LEU A 123 -6.15 15.93 2.67
N ASP A 124 -6.59 16.18 1.43
CA ASP A 124 -6.54 17.51 0.81
C ASP A 124 -7.37 18.52 1.64
N GLU A 125 -8.58 18.14 2.07
CA GLU A 125 -9.46 18.94 2.96
C GLU A 125 -8.85 19.18 4.36
N ALA A 126 -8.03 18.24 4.87
CA ALA A 126 -7.30 18.41 6.13
C ALA A 126 -6.00 19.26 5.98
N GLY A 127 -5.74 19.77 4.77
CA GLY A 127 -4.58 20.59 4.43
C GLY A 127 -3.29 19.79 4.21
N TYR A 128 -3.37 18.47 4.06
CA TYR A 128 -2.22 17.62 3.74
C TYR A 128 -2.03 17.50 2.24
N ARG A 129 -0.82 17.78 1.78
CA ARG A 129 -0.37 17.32 0.47
C ARG A 129 -0.11 15.81 0.54
N VAL A 130 -0.75 15.08 -0.36
CA VAL A 130 -0.73 13.62 -0.45
C VAL A 130 0.47 13.12 -1.26
N SER A 131 1.31 12.28 -0.63
CA SER A 131 2.51 11.66 -1.23
C SER A 131 2.38 10.11 -1.22
N PRO A 132 1.81 9.45 -2.24
CA PRO A 132 1.61 8.01 -2.23
C PRO A 132 2.91 7.21 -2.47
N LEU A 133 3.16 6.23 -1.60
CA LEU A 133 4.19 5.21 -1.75
C LEU A 133 3.53 3.84 -1.96
N LEU A 134 3.68 3.27 -3.15
CA LEU A 134 3.07 1.99 -3.51
C LEU A 134 4.06 0.85 -3.24
N ALA A 135 3.88 0.15 -2.13
CA ALA A 135 4.70 -1.02 -1.79
C ALA A 135 4.30 -2.22 -2.66
N VAL A 136 5.27 -2.77 -3.40
CA VAL A 136 5.06 -3.94 -4.28
C VAL A 136 6.04 -5.06 -3.97
N ARG A 137 5.55 -6.29 -3.93
CA ARG A 137 6.32 -7.52 -3.75
C ARG A 137 5.86 -8.57 -4.75
N ASN A 138 6.75 -9.51 -5.07
CA ASN A 138 6.46 -10.65 -5.93
C ASN A 138 5.12 -11.31 -5.57
N PRO A 139 4.16 -11.42 -6.51
CA PRO A 139 2.81 -11.89 -6.23
C PRO A 139 2.75 -13.34 -5.72
N LEU A 140 3.72 -14.19 -6.10
CA LEU A 140 3.78 -15.57 -5.63
C LEU A 140 4.17 -15.65 -4.16
N GLU A 141 5.07 -14.78 -3.69
CA GLU A 141 5.46 -14.69 -2.27
C GLU A 141 4.31 -14.12 -1.42
N VAL A 142 3.61 -13.09 -1.91
CA VAL A 142 2.43 -12.55 -1.21
C VAL A 142 1.35 -13.61 -1.10
N ALA A 143 1.03 -14.32 -2.20
CA ALA A 143 0.09 -15.43 -2.16
C ALA A 143 0.58 -16.62 -1.31
N ALA A 144 1.89 -16.81 -1.10
CA ALA A 144 2.43 -17.81 -0.17
C ALA A 144 2.14 -17.40 1.28
N SER A 145 2.42 -16.15 1.64
CA SER A 145 2.14 -15.62 2.97
C SER A 145 0.65 -15.63 3.32
N LEU A 146 -0.23 -15.29 2.35
CA LEU A 146 -1.69 -15.37 2.52
C LEU A 146 -2.20 -16.82 2.66
N ALA A 147 -1.58 -17.79 1.99
CA ALA A 147 -1.95 -19.19 2.17
C ALA A 147 -1.57 -19.72 3.57
N LYS A 148 -0.41 -19.32 4.10
CA LYS A 148 0.00 -19.69 5.47
C LYS A 148 -0.95 -19.11 6.52
N ARG A 149 -1.24 -17.80 6.42
CA ARG A 149 -2.04 -17.03 7.39
C ARG A 149 -3.55 -17.27 7.25
N ASP A 150 -4.11 -17.06 6.06
CA ASP A 150 -5.55 -16.98 5.82
C ASP A 150 -6.13 -18.25 5.14
N LYS A 151 -5.29 -19.27 4.90
CA LYS A 151 -5.62 -20.51 4.17
C LYS A 151 -6.16 -20.29 2.74
N PHE A 152 -5.89 -19.13 2.14
CA PHE A 152 -6.30 -18.82 0.77
C PHE A 152 -5.47 -19.58 -0.27
N GLY A 153 -6.13 -20.31 -1.18
CA GLY A 153 -5.51 -20.93 -2.34
C GLY A 153 -4.86 -19.91 -3.30
N LEU A 154 -3.88 -20.36 -4.09
CA LEU A 154 -3.02 -19.49 -4.91
C LEU A 154 -3.82 -18.56 -5.85
N SER A 155 -4.82 -19.09 -6.57
CA SER A 155 -5.68 -18.28 -7.46
C SER A 155 -6.46 -17.16 -6.74
N ARG A 156 -6.84 -17.35 -5.46
CA ARG A 156 -7.48 -16.32 -4.63
C ARG A 156 -6.46 -15.28 -4.17
N GLY A 157 -5.30 -15.73 -3.66
CA GLY A 157 -4.22 -14.82 -3.24
C GLY A 157 -3.71 -13.92 -4.36
N LEU A 158 -3.52 -14.48 -5.57
CA LEU A 158 -3.15 -13.71 -6.77
C LEU A 158 -4.22 -12.70 -7.19
N GLY A 159 -5.51 -13.08 -7.09
CA GLY A 159 -6.61 -12.18 -7.42
C GLY A 159 -6.73 -11.00 -6.45
N ILE A 160 -6.53 -11.22 -5.15
CA ILE A 160 -6.53 -10.15 -4.15
C ILE A 160 -5.31 -9.23 -4.36
N TRP A 161 -4.11 -9.79 -4.59
CA TRP A 161 -2.92 -9.01 -4.91
C TRP A 161 -3.12 -8.15 -6.17
N LEU A 162 -3.62 -8.74 -7.26
CA LEU A 162 -3.94 -8.02 -8.50
C LEU A 162 -4.91 -6.87 -8.26
N ARG A 163 -5.97 -7.12 -7.47
CA ARG A 163 -6.97 -6.10 -7.14
C ARG A 163 -6.34 -4.90 -6.44
N TYR A 164 -5.57 -5.13 -5.38
CA TYR A 164 -4.94 -4.08 -4.60
C TYR A 164 -3.91 -3.28 -5.42
N THR A 165 -3.07 -3.97 -6.21
CA THR A 165 -2.09 -3.32 -7.09
C THR A 165 -2.76 -2.47 -8.17
N LEU A 166 -3.79 -2.99 -8.86
CA LEU A 166 -4.48 -2.26 -9.94
C LEU A 166 -5.37 -1.11 -9.43
N ASP A 167 -5.95 -1.26 -8.24
CA ASP A 167 -6.77 -0.20 -7.64
C ASP A 167 -5.87 0.95 -7.14
N SER A 168 -4.79 0.65 -6.39
CA SER A 168 -3.85 1.69 -5.89
C SER A 168 -3.06 2.37 -7.00
N GLU A 169 -2.58 1.63 -8.00
CA GLU A 169 -1.87 2.21 -9.12
C GLU A 169 -2.77 3.14 -9.91
N ARG A 170 -3.99 2.71 -10.28
CA ARG A 170 -4.87 3.56 -11.07
C ARG A 170 -5.34 4.80 -10.31
N ALA A 171 -5.64 4.67 -9.02
CA ALA A 171 -6.16 5.78 -8.20
C ALA A 171 -5.11 6.80 -7.74
N THR A 172 -3.81 6.53 -7.97
CA THR A 172 -2.71 7.46 -7.66
C THR A 172 -2.14 8.16 -8.89
N ARG A 173 -2.59 7.82 -10.11
CA ARG A 173 -2.20 8.57 -11.32
C ARG A 173 -2.67 10.02 -11.22
N GLY A 174 -1.87 10.95 -11.73
CA GLY A 174 -2.14 12.39 -11.64
C GLY A 174 -1.61 13.07 -10.37
N ARG A 175 -1.06 12.31 -9.41
CA ARG A 175 -0.31 12.85 -8.26
C ARG A 175 1.17 12.43 -8.33
N PRO A 176 2.12 13.23 -7.80
CA PRO A 176 3.48 12.76 -7.53
C PRO A 176 3.42 11.50 -6.67
N ARG A 177 4.13 10.44 -7.05
CA ARG A 177 4.10 9.13 -6.38
C ARG A 177 5.38 8.36 -6.63
N ALA A 178 5.70 7.41 -5.76
CA ALA A 178 6.78 6.45 -5.98
C ALA A 178 6.29 5.01 -5.81
N VAL A 179 6.87 4.08 -6.56
CA VAL A 179 6.67 2.63 -6.36
C VAL A 179 7.90 2.04 -5.67
N VAL A 180 7.69 1.41 -4.53
CA VAL A 180 8.76 0.84 -3.71
C VAL A 180 8.68 -0.68 -3.80
N THR A 181 9.68 -1.30 -4.43
CA THR A 181 9.80 -2.76 -4.44
C THR A 181 10.33 -3.25 -3.10
N PHE A 182 9.74 -4.32 -2.55
CA PHE A 182 10.20 -4.91 -1.29
C PHE A 182 11.64 -5.44 -1.38
N ASP A 183 12.02 -6.04 -2.51
CA ASP A 183 13.39 -6.49 -2.76
C ASP A 183 14.37 -5.30 -2.76
N GLY A 184 14.04 -4.18 -3.42
CA GLY A 184 14.86 -2.97 -3.43
C GLY A 184 14.97 -2.30 -2.06
N LEU A 185 13.87 -2.26 -1.29
CA LEU A 185 13.86 -1.72 0.08
C LEU A 185 14.77 -2.53 1.01
N LEU A 186 14.81 -3.86 0.87
CA LEU A 186 15.70 -4.71 1.69
C LEU A 186 17.17 -4.66 1.23
N ALA A 187 17.42 -4.50 -0.07
CA ALA A 187 18.79 -4.51 -0.63
C ALA A 187 19.51 -3.16 -0.47
N ASP A 188 18.80 -2.06 -0.73
CA ASP A 188 19.32 -0.69 -0.63
C ASP A 188 18.16 0.25 -0.27
N TRP A 189 17.88 0.37 1.03
CA TRP A 189 16.85 1.28 1.51
C TRP A 189 17.21 2.75 1.28
N LYS A 190 18.50 3.11 1.37
CA LYS A 190 18.97 4.50 1.24
C LYS A 190 18.72 5.03 -0.18
N GLY A 191 19.24 4.34 -1.20
CA GLY A 191 18.99 4.70 -2.59
C GLY A 191 17.54 4.49 -3.02
N THR A 192 16.82 3.51 -2.45
CA THR A 192 15.38 3.35 -2.69
C THR A 192 14.57 4.55 -2.20
N MET A 193 14.81 5.03 -0.98
CA MET A 193 14.10 6.19 -0.45
C MET A 193 14.58 7.49 -1.09
N SER A 194 15.86 7.63 -1.44
CA SER A 194 16.35 8.77 -2.22
C SER A 194 15.70 8.83 -3.61
N ARG A 195 15.54 7.70 -4.33
CA ARG A 195 14.76 7.68 -5.58
C ARG A 195 13.31 8.09 -5.36
N ALA A 196 12.68 7.63 -4.29
CA ALA A 196 11.30 8.01 -3.95
C ALA A 196 11.17 9.52 -3.64
N GLU A 197 12.17 10.12 -3.00
CA GLU A 197 12.26 11.57 -2.74
C GLU A 197 12.20 12.37 -4.05
N HIS A 198 13.05 12.01 -5.02
CA HIS A 198 13.10 12.64 -6.33
C HIS A 198 11.82 12.43 -7.14
N GLN A 199 11.22 11.22 -7.09
CA GLN A 199 9.96 10.90 -7.77
C GLN A 199 8.74 11.64 -7.17
N LEU A 200 8.79 11.97 -5.87
CA LEU A 200 7.79 12.80 -5.20
C LEU A 200 8.06 14.30 -5.33
N ALA A 201 9.27 14.70 -5.74
CA ALA A 201 9.78 16.08 -5.76
C ALA A 201 9.74 16.77 -4.38
N GLU A 202 9.98 16.00 -3.31
CA GLU A 202 9.76 16.44 -1.92
C GLU A 202 10.76 15.80 -0.95
N PRO A 203 11.64 16.59 -0.29
CA PRO A 203 12.67 16.07 0.61
C PRO A 203 12.05 15.33 1.80
N TRP A 204 12.70 14.26 2.24
CA TRP A 204 12.37 13.60 3.50
C TRP A 204 12.98 14.39 4.67
N PRO A 205 12.24 14.64 5.76
CA PRO A 205 12.73 15.49 6.86
C PRO A 205 14.07 15.06 7.49
N LEU A 206 14.39 13.76 7.50
CA LEU A 206 15.59 13.20 8.15
C LEU A 206 16.44 12.30 7.23
N LEU A 207 16.35 12.41 5.90
CA LEU A 207 17.23 11.62 5.00
C LEU A 207 18.66 12.16 5.05
N GLY A 208 19.48 11.59 5.94
CA GLY A 208 20.89 11.92 6.13
C GLY A 208 21.28 12.20 7.58
N ALA A 209 20.30 12.50 8.45
CA ALA A 209 20.52 12.91 9.83
C ALA A 209 20.19 11.79 10.83
N GLU A 210 21.05 10.76 10.85
CA GLU A 210 21.25 9.77 11.93
C GLU A 210 20.36 8.52 12.11
N PRO A 211 19.12 8.32 11.58
CA PRO A 211 18.35 7.10 11.88
C PRO A 211 18.84 5.87 11.10
N THR A 212 20.07 5.91 10.54
CA THR A 212 20.52 4.92 9.55
C THR A 212 20.65 3.52 10.12
N ASP A 213 21.02 3.41 11.39
CA ASP A 213 21.32 2.14 12.03
C ASP A 213 20.03 1.52 12.57
N GLU A 214 19.12 2.33 13.11
CA GLU A 214 17.74 1.91 13.43
C GLU A 214 16.97 1.43 12.19
N ILE A 215 17.05 2.16 11.06
CA ILE A 215 16.39 1.75 9.82
C ILE A 215 16.98 0.42 9.33
N SER A 216 18.31 0.28 9.35
CA SER A 216 18.98 -0.95 8.91
C SER A 216 18.66 -2.14 9.83
N ALA A 217 18.54 -1.90 11.15
CA ALA A 217 18.11 -2.89 12.13
C ALA A 217 16.62 -3.25 12.01
N ALA A 218 15.75 -2.33 11.57
CA ALA A 218 14.34 -2.58 11.31
C ALA A 218 14.09 -3.37 10.03
N LEU A 219 15.03 -3.34 9.06
CA LEU A 219 14.94 -4.03 7.77
C LEU A 219 15.67 -5.40 7.74
N LYS A 220 15.90 -6.01 8.91
CA LYS A 220 16.64 -7.28 9.04
C LYS A 220 16.15 -8.38 8.07
N PRO A 221 17.04 -9.22 7.52
CA PRO A 221 16.69 -10.26 6.52
C PRO A 221 15.57 -11.23 6.93
N GLY A 222 15.32 -11.39 8.23
CA GLY A 222 14.25 -12.23 8.78
C GLY A 222 12.84 -11.88 8.30
N LEU A 223 12.59 -10.65 7.84
CA LEU A 223 11.31 -10.22 7.25
C LEU A 223 10.94 -11.02 5.97
N ARG A 224 11.89 -11.72 5.34
CA ARG A 224 11.64 -12.56 4.17
C ARG A 224 11.37 -14.03 4.55
N HIS A 225 10.28 -14.26 5.27
CA HIS A 225 9.80 -15.62 5.63
C HIS A 225 9.48 -16.55 4.44
N HIS A 226 9.41 -16.00 3.22
CA HIS A 226 9.20 -16.77 1.99
C HIS A 226 10.16 -16.26 0.91
N ARG A 227 11.12 -17.08 0.50
CA ARG A 227 11.81 -17.01 -0.80
C ARG A 227 11.10 -17.97 -1.77
N GLN A 228 11.28 -17.81 -3.08
CA GLN A 228 10.74 -18.80 -4.04
C GLN A 228 11.34 -20.18 -3.75
N GLY A 229 10.50 -21.16 -3.39
CA GLY A 229 10.99 -22.51 -3.05
C GLY A 229 9.90 -23.55 -2.83
N GLU A 230 8.87 -23.25 -2.04
CA GLU A 230 7.98 -24.32 -1.54
C GLU A 230 6.78 -24.65 -2.44
N SER A 231 6.72 -25.94 -2.78
CA SER A 231 5.68 -26.72 -3.46
C SER A 231 4.38 -25.99 -3.85
N ARG A 232 4.27 -25.64 -5.14
CA ARG A 232 3.01 -25.20 -5.79
C ARG A 232 2.98 -25.68 -7.23
N SER A 233 1.82 -26.17 -7.66
CA SER A 233 1.67 -26.83 -8.97
C SER A 233 2.13 -25.95 -10.13
N ARG A 234 2.69 -26.58 -11.17
CA ARG A 234 3.09 -25.89 -12.41
C ARG A 234 1.87 -25.26 -13.10
N ALA A 235 0.69 -25.89 -12.97
CA ALA A 235 -0.58 -25.40 -13.49
C ALA A 235 -1.00 -24.06 -12.84
N ASP A 236 -0.92 -23.91 -11.52
CA ASP A 236 -1.30 -22.66 -10.86
C ASP A 236 -0.39 -21.48 -11.25
N ARG A 237 0.91 -21.73 -11.47
CA ARG A 237 1.86 -20.72 -11.99
C ARG A 237 1.56 -20.30 -13.43
N LEU A 238 0.92 -21.18 -14.21
CA LEU A 238 0.49 -20.97 -15.60
C LEU A 238 -0.96 -20.48 -15.72
N SER A 239 -1.71 -20.39 -14.61
CA SER A 239 -3.07 -19.85 -14.60
C SER A 239 -3.14 -18.43 -15.16
N TRP A 240 -4.29 -18.05 -15.73
CA TRP A 240 -4.49 -16.71 -16.28
C TRP A 240 -4.23 -15.59 -15.25
N ARG A 241 -4.62 -15.79 -13.98
CA ARG A 241 -4.28 -14.87 -12.89
C ARG A 241 -2.78 -14.85 -12.59
N GLY A 242 -2.08 -15.99 -12.66
CA GLY A 242 -0.62 -16.07 -12.54
C GLY A 242 0.13 -15.40 -13.68
N PHE A 243 -0.43 -15.41 -14.90
CA PHE A 243 0.09 -14.63 -16.02
C PHE A 243 -0.11 -13.12 -15.80
N LEU A 244 -1.35 -12.68 -15.55
CA LEU A 244 -1.65 -11.26 -15.30
C LEU A 244 -0.87 -10.70 -14.10
N ALA A 245 -0.74 -11.46 -13.01
CA ALA A 245 -0.01 -11.01 -11.82
C ALA A 245 1.49 -10.82 -12.10
N ARG A 246 2.12 -11.70 -12.90
CA ARG A 246 3.52 -11.53 -13.34
C ARG A 246 3.71 -10.31 -14.24
N GLN A 247 2.80 -10.09 -15.19
CA GLN A 247 2.84 -8.91 -16.07
C GLN A 247 2.64 -7.60 -15.28
N ALA A 248 1.68 -7.58 -14.34
CA ALA A 248 1.47 -6.44 -13.44
C ALA A 248 2.69 -6.21 -12.54
N TYR A 249 3.33 -7.26 -12.01
CA TYR A 249 4.54 -7.11 -11.19
C TYR A 249 5.69 -6.49 -12.00
N GLY A 250 5.94 -6.99 -13.22
CA GLY A 250 6.93 -6.41 -14.13
C GLY A 250 6.63 -4.95 -14.48
N ALA A 251 5.36 -4.59 -14.72
CA ALA A 251 4.97 -3.21 -14.93
C ALA A 251 5.19 -2.32 -13.69
N MET A 252 4.89 -2.80 -12.48
CA MET A 252 5.19 -2.07 -11.25
C MET A 252 6.70 -1.91 -11.00
N GLN A 253 7.51 -2.90 -11.39
CA GLN A 253 8.98 -2.76 -11.33
C GLN A 253 9.50 -1.68 -12.29
N ARG A 254 8.88 -1.52 -13.47
CA ARG A 254 9.18 -0.38 -14.37
C ARG A 254 8.78 0.95 -13.73
N LEU A 255 7.60 1.02 -13.10
CA LEU A 255 7.14 2.21 -12.38
C LEU A 255 7.98 2.58 -11.15
N ALA A 256 8.76 1.63 -10.60
CA ALA A 256 9.72 1.91 -9.54
C ALA A 256 10.98 2.62 -10.04
N ALA A 257 11.34 2.43 -11.31
CA ALA A 257 12.42 3.16 -11.96
C ALA A 257 11.93 4.51 -12.52
N ASP A 258 10.84 4.50 -13.30
CA ASP A 258 10.19 5.68 -13.86
C ASP A 258 8.68 5.67 -13.56
N PRO A 259 8.17 6.53 -12.66
CA PRO A 259 6.74 6.56 -12.29
C PRO A 259 5.82 7.02 -13.44
N LYS A 260 6.39 7.48 -14.57
CA LYS A 260 5.70 7.93 -15.79
C LYS A 260 5.81 6.93 -16.96
N ASP A 261 6.36 5.72 -16.76
CA ASP A 261 6.57 4.74 -17.84
C ASP A 261 5.24 4.39 -18.58
N ALA A 262 5.10 4.91 -19.80
CA ALA A 262 3.91 4.77 -20.62
C ALA A 262 3.68 3.34 -21.14
N ARG A 263 4.69 2.46 -21.13
CA ARG A 263 4.52 1.03 -21.43
C ARG A 263 3.91 0.32 -20.22
N ALA A 264 4.35 0.65 -19.00
CA ALA A 264 3.78 0.11 -17.77
C ALA A 264 2.30 0.49 -17.62
N PHE A 265 1.92 1.75 -17.90
CA PHE A 265 0.52 2.18 -17.91
C PHE A 265 -0.33 1.36 -18.89
N ARG A 266 0.12 1.21 -20.15
CA ARG A 266 -0.59 0.39 -21.16
C ARG A 266 -0.76 -1.06 -20.73
N ILE A 267 0.28 -1.67 -20.14
CA ILE A 267 0.21 -3.04 -19.61
C ILE A 267 -0.84 -3.12 -18.48
N LEU A 268 -0.78 -2.22 -17.50
CA LEU A 268 -1.67 -2.25 -16.34
C LEU A 268 -3.12 -1.95 -16.70
N ASP A 269 -3.38 -1.04 -17.66
CA ASP A 269 -4.73 -0.77 -18.16
C ASP A 269 -5.29 -1.95 -18.97
N GLY A 270 -4.47 -2.59 -19.81
CA GLY A 270 -4.86 -3.83 -20.50
C GLY A 270 -5.18 -4.98 -19.52
N ILE A 271 -4.35 -5.19 -18.51
CA ILE A 271 -4.60 -6.14 -17.42
C ILE A 271 -5.89 -5.78 -16.67
N ARG A 272 -6.11 -4.49 -16.38
CA ARG A 272 -7.32 -4.00 -15.69
C ARG A 272 -8.58 -4.33 -16.47
N LEU A 273 -8.61 -4.12 -17.78
CA LEU A 273 -9.73 -4.48 -18.65
C LEU A 273 -10.02 -6.00 -18.59
N VAL A 274 -9.01 -6.83 -18.85
CA VAL A 274 -9.14 -8.31 -18.85
C VAL A 274 -9.52 -8.87 -17.46
N TYR A 275 -9.05 -8.25 -16.39
CA TYR A 275 -9.34 -8.63 -14.99
C TYR A 275 -10.68 -8.07 -14.47
N GLN A 276 -11.45 -7.39 -15.32
CA GLN A 276 -12.77 -6.83 -15.00
C GLN A 276 -13.87 -7.39 -15.89
N SER A 277 -13.53 -8.02 -17.02
CA SER A 277 -14.43 -8.76 -17.90
C SER A 277 -14.52 -10.26 -17.56
N ARG A 278 -14.06 -10.68 -16.37
CA ARG A 278 -14.02 -12.05 -15.85
C ARG A 278 -14.20 -12.06 -14.34
#